data_AF-A0A9E4H553-F1
#
_entry.id   AF-A0A9E4H553-F1
#
_cell.length_a   1.000
_cell.length_b   1.000
_cell.length_c   1.000
_cell.angle_alpha   90.00
_cell.angle_beta   90.00
_cell.angle_gamma   90.00
#
_symmetry.space_group_name_H-M   'P 1'
#
loop_
_entity.id
_entity.type
_entity.pdbx_description
1 polymer ?
#
loop_
_entity_poly.entity_id
_entity_poly.type
_entity_poly.pdbx_seq_one_letter_code
_entity_poly.pdbx_strand_id
1 'polypeptide(L)'
;MAVIRLTRLPRIVIALALPFALGAILACGESTEPAAAPAAPAAATEAPAAAAPAATAMPEATAMPAMADSDTYLHLAVTPLPQDTYLPWLATSSGHLPFRPMWENLTTISPETGVATILPQLAREWDVSPDASEYTFYLQEG
;
A
#
# COMPACT_ATOMS: atom_id res chain seq x y z
N MET A 1 22.15 16.70 -39.85
CA MET A 1 21.53 15.93 -38.75
C MET A 1 22.66 15.38 -37.89
N ALA A 2 22.79 15.84 -36.64
CA ALA A 2 23.98 15.60 -35.82
C ALA A 2 24.01 14.18 -35.25
N VAL A 3 25.09 13.44 -35.51
CA VAL A 3 25.36 12.12 -34.93
C VAL A 3 25.89 12.32 -33.52
N ILE A 4 25.01 12.16 -32.52
CA ILE A 4 25.37 12.21 -31.11
C ILE A 4 26.19 10.94 -30.80
N ARG A 5 27.51 11.12 -30.61
CA ARG A 5 28.46 10.03 -30.34
C ARG A 5 28.12 9.34 -29.01
N LEU A 6 27.71 8.08 -29.08
CA LEU A 6 27.38 7.19 -27.96
C LEU A 6 28.54 6.91 -26.98
N THR A 7 29.75 7.42 -27.25
CA THR A 7 30.94 7.22 -26.41
C THR A 7 31.02 8.16 -25.21
N ARG A 8 30.06 9.09 -25.04
CA ARG A 8 29.97 10.00 -23.87
C ARG A 8 29.07 9.49 -22.74
N LEU A 9 28.27 8.44 -22.96
CA LEU A 9 27.41 7.86 -21.93
C LEU A 9 28.16 7.25 -20.72
N PRO A 10 29.27 6.49 -20.86
CA PRO A 10 29.89 5.85 -19.70
C PRO A 10 30.54 6.87 -18.76
N ARG A 11 31.00 8.01 -19.31
CA ARG A 11 31.58 9.10 -18.51
C ARG A 11 30.53 9.88 -17.71
N ILE A 12 29.31 10.01 -18.23
CA ILE A 12 28.21 10.70 -17.55
C ILE A 12 27.64 9.83 -16.42
N VAL A 13 27.51 8.52 -16.65
CA VAL A 13 27.07 7.55 -15.62
C VAL A 13 28.10 7.46 -14.49
N ILE A 14 29.40 7.45 -14.80
CA ILE A 14 30.47 7.48 -13.78
C ILE A 14 30.51 8.82 -13.02
N ALA A 15 30.27 9.95 -13.70
CA ALA A 15 30.26 11.27 -13.05
C ALA A 15 29.06 11.51 -12.11
N LEU A 16 27.93 10.82 -12.34
CA LEU A 16 26.73 10.89 -11.48
C LEU A 16 26.74 9.88 -10.33
N ALA A 17 27.41 8.74 -10.50
CA ALA A 17 27.51 7.71 -9.44
C ALA A 17 28.55 8.06 -8.34
N LEU A 18 29.61 8.78 -8.70
CA LEU A 18 30.71 9.11 -7.77
C LEU A 18 30.30 10.03 -6.58
N PRO A 19 29.46 11.08 -6.74
CA PRO A 19 29.02 11.87 -5.59
C PRO A 19 28.02 11.12 -4.68
N PHE A 20 27.26 10.16 -5.20
CA PHE A 20 26.31 9.36 -4.41
C PHE A 20 27.02 8.32 -3.53
N ALA A 21 28.14 7.76 -3.99
CA ALA A 21 28.98 6.86 -3.20
C ALA A 21 29.82 7.60 -2.14
N LEU A 22 30.21 8.87 -2.40
CA LEU A 22 31.03 9.65 -1.46
C LEU A 22 30.21 10.23 -0.29
N GLY A 23 28.90 10.42 -0.45
CA GLY A 23 28.00 10.89 0.62
C GLY A 23 27.71 9.85 1.72
N ALA A 24 27.92 8.56 1.44
CA ALA A 24 27.63 7.48 2.39
C ALA A 24 28.70 7.27 3.48
N ILE A 25 29.89 7.89 3.34
CA ILE A 25 31.03 7.67 4.24
C ILE A 25 31.18 8.80 5.28
N LEU A 26 30.52 9.95 5.09
CA LEU A 26 30.52 11.07 6.04
C LEU A 26 29.47 10.96 7.17
N ALA A 27 28.65 9.90 7.18
CA ALA A 27 27.63 9.71 8.21
C ALA A 27 28.11 8.89 9.43
N CYS A 28 29.33 8.34 9.40
CA CYS A 28 29.91 7.63 10.54
C CYS A 28 31.42 7.88 10.65
N GLY A 29 31.80 8.82 11.51
CA GLY A 29 33.08 8.76 12.22
C GLY A 29 34.08 9.85 11.85
N GLU A 30 34.13 10.90 12.67
CA GLU A 30 35.40 11.55 13.00
C GLU A 30 35.47 11.78 14.50
N SER A 31 36.52 11.24 15.12
CA SER A 31 36.94 11.48 16.50
C SER A 31 38.45 11.75 16.47
N THR A 32 38.86 12.83 17.18
CA THR A 32 40.22 13.17 17.71
C THR A 32 41.17 13.89 16.72
N GLU A 33 41.80 15.08 16.91
CA GLU A 33 42.13 16.06 18.01
C GLU A 33 43.12 17.14 17.43
N PRO A 34 43.71 18.18 18.11
CA PRO A 34 43.30 19.13 19.18
C PRO A 34 43.35 20.63 18.73
N ALA A 35 42.48 21.50 19.27
CA ALA A 35 42.82 22.93 19.39
C ALA A 35 41.96 23.68 20.43
N ALA A 36 42.68 24.30 21.37
CA ALA A 36 42.29 25.33 22.33
C ALA A 36 41.39 24.95 23.53
N ALA A 37 41.89 25.33 24.71
CA ALA A 37 41.31 25.16 26.05
C ALA A 37 40.02 26.00 26.27
N PRO A 38 39.21 25.66 27.29
CA PRO A 38 37.75 25.74 27.22
C PRO A 38 37.15 27.08 27.68
N ALA A 39 36.12 27.54 26.99
CA ALA A 39 35.07 28.34 27.62
C ALA A 39 33.98 27.38 28.09
N ALA A 40 33.64 27.43 29.38
CA ALA A 40 32.66 26.56 30.00
C ALA A 40 31.31 26.63 29.24
N PRO A 41 30.76 25.51 28.75
CA PRO A 41 29.38 25.51 28.29
C PRO A 41 28.49 25.70 29.51
N ALA A 42 27.66 26.74 29.47
CA ALA A 42 26.59 26.93 30.43
C ALA A 42 25.76 25.64 30.52
N ALA A 43 25.40 25.26 31.74
CA ALA A 43 24.61 24.07 32.02
C ALA A 43 23.41 24.02 31.09
N ALA A 44 23.25 22.90 30.37
CA ALA A 44 22.04 22.63 29.63
C ALA A 44 20.87 22.69 30.63
N THR A 45 20.03 23.70 30.48
CA THR A 45 18.73 23.72 31.13
C THR A 45 17.94 22.57 30.51
N GLU A 46 17.58 21.57 31.31
CA GLU A 46 16.66 20.51 30.87
C GLU A 46 15.40 21.18 30.32
N ALA A 47 15.15 20.97 29.02
CA ALA A 47 13.87 21.31 28.43
C ALA A 47 12.80 20.51 29.18
N PRO A 48 11.70 21.14 29.64
CA PRO A 48 10.63 20.42 30.30
C PRO A 48 10.17 19.29 29.39
N ALA A 49 10.17 18.05 29.90
CA ALA A 49 9.60 16.92 29.21
C ALA A 49 8.14 17.25 28.88
N ALA A 50 7.86 17.43 27.58
CA ALA A 50 6.49 17.63 27.12
C ALA A 50 5.69 16.39 27.50
N ALA A 51 4.72 16.58 28.41
CA ALA A 51 3.83 15.51 28.83
C ALA A 51 3.12 14.94 27.60
N ALA A 52 3.22 13.62 27.43
CA ALA A 52 2.47 12.92 26.40
C ALA A 52 0.96 13.21 26.58
N PRO A 53 0.22 13.49 25.50
CA PRO A 53 -1.22 13.71 25.61
C PRO A 53 -1.88 12.48 26.22
N ALA A 54 -2.76 12.72 27.20
CA ALA A 54 -3.51 11.66 27.85
C ALA A 54 -4.31 10.86 26.81
N ALA A 55 -4.25 9.53 26.91
CA ALA A 55 -5.00 8.64 26.04
C ALA A 55 -6.50 8.99 26.14
N THR A 56 -7.10 9.36 25.01
CA THR A 56 -8.54 9.59 24.94
C THR A 56 -9.24 8.23 25.06
N ALA A 57 -10.18 8.12 26.01
CA ALA A 57 -10.96 6.89 26.19
C ALA A 57 -11.73 6.56 24.91
N MET A 58 -11.68 5.31 24.46
CA MET A 58 -12.53 4.84 23.38
C MET A 58 -14.00 4.97 23.80
N PRO A 59 -14.89 5.40 22.89
CA PRO A 59 -16.33 5.38 23.15
C PRO A 59 -16.80 3.99 23.57
N GLU A 60 -17.73 3.94 24.51
CA GLU A 60 -18.38 2.71 24.91
C GLU A 60 -19.08 2.06 23.71
N ALA A 61 -18.91 0.74 23.55
CA ALA A 61 -19.47 0.02 22.43
C ALA A 61 -21.00 0.07 22.48
N THR A 62 -21.62 0.67 21.46
CA THR A 62 -23.07 0.67 21.30
C THR A 62 -23.58 -0.76 21.17
N ALA A 63 -24.60 -1.11 21.96
CA ALA A 63 -25.25 -2.41 21.88
C ALA A 63 -25.76 -2.66 20.44
N MET A 64 -25.39 -3.80 19.87
CA MET A 64 -25.88 -4.20 18.55
C MET A 64 -27.40 -4.39 18.60
N PRO A 65 -28.15 -3.93 17.58
CA PRO A 65 -29.58 -4.19 17.51
C PRO A 65 -29.83 -5.70 17.44
N ALA A 66 -30.88 -6.17 18.11
CA ALA A 66 -31.30 -7.56 18.02
C ALA A 66 -31.72 -7.86 16.57
N MET A 67 -30.93 -8.66 15.87
CA MET A 67 -31.30 -9.24 14.57
C MET A 67 -32.09 -10.51 14.82
N ALA A 68 -33.30 -10.60 14.28
CA ALA A 68 -34.02 -11.86 14.19
C ALA A 68 -33.54 -12.58 12.93
N ASP A 69 -33.24 -13.87 13.05
CA ASP A 69 -32.92 -14.70 11.89
C ASP A 69 -34.15 -14.77 10.97
N SER A 70 -33.92 -14.61 9.66
CA SER A 70 -34.96 -14.77 8.66
C SER A 70 -34.40 -15.53 7.45
N ASP A 71 -35.21 -16.41 6.88
CA ASP A 71 -34.82 -17.16 5.68
C ASP A 71 -34.88 -16.28 4.40
N THR A 72 -35.39 -15.05 4.51
CA THR A 72 -35.61 -14.14 3.37
C THR A 72 -34.61 -12.98 3.32
N TYR A 73 -34.08 -12.55 4.46
CA TYR A 73 -33.18 -11.41 4.58
C TYR A 73 -31.90 -11.78 5.32
N LEU A 74 -30.78 -11.48 4.68
CA LEU A 74 -29.47 -11.44 5.32
C LEU A 74 -29.20 -10.01 5.78
N HIS A 75 -29.14 -9.81 7.10
CA HIS A 75 -28.68 -8.55 7.68
C HIS A 75 -27.18 -8.62 7.91
N LEU A 76 -26.41 -7.74 7.28
CA LEU A 76 -24.95 -7.67 7.43
C LEU A 76 -24.55 -6.34 8.07
N ALA A 77 -23.93 -6.40 9.24
CA ALA A 77 -23.27 -5.25 9.84
C ALA A 77 -21.95 -4.99 9.10
N VAL A 78 -21.83 -3.82 8.46
CA VAL A 78 -20.62 -3.40 7.75
C VAL A 78 -20.09 -2.10 8.36
N THR A 79 -18.77 -1.92 8.33
CA THR A 79 -18.18 -0.58 8.54
C THR A 79 -18.80 0.40 7.54
N PRO A 80 -18.92 1.70 7.87
CA PRO A 80 -19.30 2.70 6.88
C PRO A 80 -18.47 2.51 5.61
N LEU A 81 -19.17 2.41 4.49
CA LEU A 81 -18.53 2.22 3.19
C LEU A 81 -17.64 3.45 2.95
N PRO A 82 -16.32 3.27 2.77
CA PRO A 82 -15.40 4.41 2.73
C PRO A 82 -15.53 5.23 1.43
N GLN A 83 -16.30 4.75 0.46
CA GLN A 83 -16.50 5.41 -0.82
C GLN A 83 -17.86 6.10 -0.90
N ASP A 84 -17.82 7.36 -1.32
CA ASP A 84 -19.02 8.17 -1.63
C ASP A 84 -19.62 7.84 -3.01
N THR A 85 -18.99 6.94 -3.77
CA THR A 85 -19.39 6.60 -5.14
C THR A 85 -19.53 5.10 -5.34
N TYR A 86 -20.44 4.71 -6.24
CA TYR A 86 -20.60 3.32 -6.71
C TYR A 86 -19.72 3.04 -7.94
N LEU A 87 -18.48 3.50 -7.94
CA LEU A 87 -17.54 3.29 -9.03
C LEU A 87 -16.38 2.40 -8.55
N PRO A 88 -16.28 1.13 -8.99
CA PRO A 88 -15.30 0.17 -8.45
C PRO A 88 -13.87 0.62 -8.71
N TRP A 89 -13.61 1.24 -9.86
CA TRP A 89 -12.28 1.72 -10.25
C TRP A 89 -11.78 2.91 -9.43
N LEU A 90 -12.64 3.51 -8.58
CA LEU A 90 -12.24 4.57 -7.64
C LEU A 90 -12.07 4.05 -6.21
N ALA A 91 -12.38 2.77 -5.94
CA ALA A 91 -12.31 2.22 -4.60
C ALA A 91 -10.93 1.63 -4.27
N THR A 92 -10.54 1.74 -3.00
CA THR A 92 -9.44 0.94 -2.43
C THR A 92 -9.92 -0.50 -2.21
N SER A 93 -9.02 -1.44 -1.93
CA SER A 93 -9.36 -2.87 -1.80
C SER A 93 -10.50 -3.12 -0.78
N SER A 94 -10.48 -2.44 0.38
CA SER A 94 -11.55 -2.51 1.38
C SER A 94 -12.89 -1.95 0.89
N GLY A 95 -12.86 -1.04 -0.07
CA GLY A 95 -14.04 -0.45 -0.68
C GLY A 95 -14.77 -1.36 -1.67
N HIS A 96 -14.22 -2.54 -1.99
CA HIS A 96 -14.84 -3.46 -2.97
C HIS A 96 -15.93 -4.37 -2.39
N LEU A 97 -16.06 -4.47 -1.06
CA LEU A 97 -17.07 -5.33 -0.43
C LEU A 97 -18.52 -5.10 -0.90
N PRO A 98 -19.05 -3.86 -0.97
CA PRO A 98 -20.44 -3.63 -1.40
C PRO A 98 -20.65 -3.89 -2.90
N PHE A 99 -19.57 -4.00 -3.67
CA PHE A 99 -19.63 -4.15 -5.12
C PHE A 99 -19.73 -5.61 -5.55
N ARG A 100 -19.24 -6.54 -4.75
CA ARG A 100 -19.29 -7.98 -5.04
C ARG A 100 -20.69 -8.52 -5.32
N PRO A 101 -21.78 -8.09 -4.64
CA PRO A 101 -23.14 -8.52 -5.01
C PRO A 101 -23.74 -7.75 -6.20
N MET A 102 -23.16 -6.62 -6.61
CA MET A 102 -23.72 -5.75 -7.65
C MET A 102 -23.08 -5.97 -9.02
N TRP A 103 -21.82 -6.42 -9.05
CA TRP A 103 -21.07 -6.66 -10.28
C TRP A 103 -20.46 -8.06 -10.29
N GLU A 104 -20.44 -8.62 -11.49
CA GLU A 104 -19.76 -9.88 -11.74
C GLU A 104 -18.36 -9.65 -12.29
N ASN A 105 -17.42 -10.45 -11.81
CA ASN A 105 -16.06 -10.49 -12.35
C ASN A 105 -15.96 -11.60 -13.40
N LEU A 106 -14.88 -11.58 -14.20
CA LEU A 106 -14.55 -12.70 -15.09
C LEU A 106 -14.37 -13.99 -14.28
N THR A 107 -13.62 -13.92 -13.19
CA THR A 107 -13.39 -15.02 -12.26
C THR A 107 -13.54 -14.53 -10.82
N THR A 108 -13.67 -15.46 -9.89
CA THR A 108 -13.68 -15.16 -8.46
C THR A 108 -12.66 -16.03 -7.73
N ILE A 109 -12.45 -15.77 -6.45
CA ILE A 109 -11.57 -16.57 -5.59
C ILE A 109 -12.40 -17.42 -4.64
N SER A 110 -11.88 -18.59 -4.30
CA SER A 110 -12.51 -19.45 -3.30
C SER A 110 -12.61 -18.70 -1.95
N PRO A 111 -13.77 -18.73 -1.28
CA PRO A 111 -13.88 -18.18 0.07
C PRO A 111 -13.06 -18.97 1.09
N GLU A 112 -12.73 -20.23 0.81
CA GLU A 112 -11.99 -21.11 1.73
C GLU A 112 -10.47 -20.98 1.57
N THR A 113 -9.99 -20.92 0.32
CA THR A 113 -8.56 -20.93 0.00
C THR A 113 -8.04 -19.60 -0.56
N GLY A 114 -8.92 -18.62 -0.76
CA GLY A 114 -8.58 -17.31 -1.30
C GLY A 114 -8.00 -17.42 -2.71
N VAL A 115 -6.98 -16.61 -3.00
CA VAL A 115 -6.32 -16.53 -4.31
C VAL A 115 -5.61 -17.82 -4.74
N ALA A 116 -5.43 -18.79 -3.83
CA ALA A 116 -4.85 -20.09 -4.17
C ALA A 116 -5.78 -20.92 -5.07
N THR A 117 -7.07 -20.60 -5.12
CA THR A 117 -8.02 -21.25 -6.01
C THR A 117 -8.89 -20.21 -6.69
N ILE A 118 -8.73 -20.11 -8.01
CA ILE A 118 -9.54 -19.26 -8.87
C ILE A 118 -10.73 -20.08 -9.36
N LEU A 119 -11.93 -19.57 -9.15
CA LEU A 119 -13.18 -20.20 -9.54
C LEU A 119 -13.80 -19.44 -10.73
N PRO A 120 -14.48 -20.15 -11.65
CA PRO A 120 -15.28 -19.51 -12.69
C PRO A 120 -16.34 -18.57 -12.10
N GLN A 121 -16.58 -17.46 -12.80
CA GLN A 121 -17.76 -16.61 -12.60
C GLN A 121 -18.34 -16.31 -13.99
N LEU A 122 -18.17 -15.11 -14.54
CA LEU A 122 -18.67 -14.81 -15.88
C LEU A 122 -17.89 -15.56 -16.97
N ALA A 123 -16.58 -15.73 -16.80
CA ALA A 123 -15.76 -16.60 -17.62
C ALA A 123 -15.82 -18.04 -17.10
N ARG A 124 -16.32 -18.95 -17.93
CA ARG A 124 -16.37 -20.39 -17.63
C ARG A 124 -15.03 -21.08 -17.84
N GLU A 125 -14.21 -20.53 -18.72
CA GLU A 125 -12.94 -21.08 -19.16
C GLU A 125 -12.03 -19.93 -19.60
N TRP A 126 -10.72 -20.10 -19.45
CA TRP A 126 -9.74 -19.14 -19.92
C TRP A 126 -8.43 -19.82 -20.31
N ASP A 127 -7.79 -19.26 -21.32
CA ASP A 127 -6.46 -19.66 -21.78
C ASP A 127 -5.48 -18.52 -21.54
N VAL A 128 -4.24 -18.87 -21.23
CA VAL A 128 -3.12 -17.93 -21.09
C VAL A 128 -2.01 -18.38 -22.04
N SER A 129 -1.47 -17.45 -22.82
CA SER A 129 -0.35 -17.75 -23.72
C SER A 129 0.89 -18.24 -22.94
N PRO A 130 1.81 -19.02 -23.55
CA PRO A 130 2.99 -19.53 -22.86
C PRO A 130 3.89 -18.46 -22.24
N ASP A 131 3.88 -17.24 -22.79
CA ASP A 131 4.61 -16.07 -22.29
C ASP A 131 3.77 -15.15 -21.39
N ALA A 132 2.53 -15.52 -21.10
CA ALA A 132 1.56 -14.79 -20.28
C ALA A 132 1.26 -13.36 -20.75
N SER A 133 1.41 -13.08 -22.04
CA SER A 133 1.10 -11.78 -22.65
C SER A 133 -0.33 -11.67 -23.16
N GLU A 134 -0.97 -12.80 -23.48
CA GLU A 134 -2.35 -12.86 -23.98
C GLU A 134 -3.23 -13.73 -23.08
N TYR A 135 -4.44 -13.23 -22.79
CA TYR A 135 -5.45 -13.91 -21.99
C TYR A 135 -6.75 -13.96 -22.80
N THR A 136 -7.27 -15.17 -23.01
CA THR A 136 -8.54 -15.39 -23.70
C THR A 136 -9.56 -15.91 -22.70
N PHE A 137 -10.72 -15.25 -22.59
CA PHE A 137 -11.80 -15.65 -21.68
C PHE A 137 -13.02 -16.08 -22.47
N TYR A 138 -13.54 -17.27 -22.18
CA TYR A 138 -14.79 -17.76 -22.75
C TYR A 138 -15.91 -17.51 -21.74
N LEU A 139 -16.85 -16.64 -22.09
CA LEU A 139 -17.92 -16.22 -21.19
C LEU A 139 -19.10 -17.20 -21.20
N GLN A 140 -19.88 -17.20 -20.13
CA GLN A 140 -21.17 -17.89 -20.08
C GLN A 140 -22.18 -17.24 -21.05
N GLU A 141 -23.07 -18.05 -21.60
CA GLU A 141 -24.26 -17.54 -22.31
C GLU A 141 -25.33 -17.17 -21.28
N GLY A 142 -25.94 -16.00 -21.45
CA GLY A 142 -26.86 -15.38 -20.48
C GLY A 142 -28.16 -16.14 -20.26
#